data_AF-A0A7C9CFU2-F1
#
_entry.id   AF-A0A7C9CFU2-F1
#
_cell.length_a   1.000
_cell.length_b   1.000
_cell.length_c   1.000
_cell.angle_alpha   90.00
_cell.angle_beta   90.00
_cell.angle_gamma   90.00
#
_symmetry.space_group_name_H-M   'P 1'
#
loop_
_entity.id
_entity.type
_entity.pdbx_description
1 polymer ?
#
loop_
_entity_poly.entity_id
_entity_poly.type
_entity_poly.pdbx_seq_one_letter_code
_entity_poly.pdbx_strand_id
1 'polypeptide(L)'
;YDRDHLKNTASGEDSADRLWWFQVCSEVAYFQVAPQNDSIRSSKIDTRYHLDLCKDIFGDGVYPDVAATNLYYGGTKIAGSKIVFTNGSQDPWRRASKQTSSPDMPSYIISCHNCGHGTDLRGCPQSP
;
A
#
# COMPACT_ATOMS: atom_id res chain seq x y z
N TYR A 1 -9.04 6.14 -10.26
CA TYR A 1 -8.39 7.13 -11.13
C TYR A 1 -7.88 6.45 -12.40
N ASP A 2 -7.98 7.13 -13.54
CA ASP A 2 -7.30 6.73 -14.77
C ASP A 2 -5.99 7.54 -14.93
N ARG A 3 -5.30 7.32 -16.05
CA ARG A 3 -4.03 7.99 -16.37
C ARG A 3 -4.19 9.50 -16.52
N ASP A 4 -5.26 9.95 -17.15
CA ASP A 4 -5.48 11.37 -17.43
C ASP A 4 -5.80 12.14 -16.15
N HIS A 5 -6.56 11.52 -15.25
CA HIS A 5 -6.79 12.01 -13.91
C HIS A 5 -5.48 12.25 -13.15
N LEU A 6 -4.57 11.27 -13.15
CA LEU A 6 -3.29 11.39 -12.43
C LEU A 6 -2.34 12.45 -13.03
N LYS A 7 -2.52 12.83 -14.30
CA LYS A 7 -1.76 13.91 -14.95
C LYS A 7 -2.21 15.31 -14.54
N ASN A 8 -3.42 15.45 -13.98
CA ASN A 8 -3.91 16.74 -13.53
C ASN A 8 -3.12 17.25 -12.32
N THR A 9 -2.50 18.42 -12.46
CA THR A 9 -1.71 19.06 -11.39
C THR A 9 -2.47 20.14 -10.63
N ALA A 10 -3.75 20.37 -10.95
CA ALA A 10 -4.57 21.32 -10.21
C ALA A 10 -4.78 20.85 -8.77
N SER A 11 -4.61 21.75 -7.81
CA SER A 11 -4.90 21.49 -6.40
C SER A 11 -6.41 21.46 -6.17
N GLY A 12 -6.91 20.42 -5.50
CA GLY A 12 -8.33 20.25 -5.17
C GLY A 12 -8.59 18.95 -4.40
N GLU A 13 -9.85 18.66 -4.11
CA GLU A 13 -10.26 17.46 -3.35
C GLU A 13 -9.76 16.16 -4.00
N ASP A 14 -9.67 16.13 -5.33
CA ASP A 14 -9.23 14.97 -6.11
C ASP A 14 -7.70 14.79 -6.20
N SER A 15 -6.90 15.69 -5.60
CA SER A 15 -5.44 15.65 -5.71
C SER A 15 -4.78 14.52 -4.88
N ALA A 16 -5.51 13.92 -3.94
CA ALA A 16 -5.00 12.87 -3.06
C ALA A 16 -4.47 11.66 -3.82
N ASP A 17 -5.16 11.24 -4.88
CA ASP A 17 -4.74 10.11 -5.73
C ASP A 17 -3.39 10.39 -6.38
N ARG A 18 -3.20 11.59 -6.96
CA ARG A 18 -1.92 11.99 -7.56
C ARG A 18 -0.79 12.01 -6.52
N LEU A 19 -1.05 12.54 -5.33
CA LEU A 19 -0.05 12.60 -4.25
C LEU A 19 0.35 11.21 -3.75
N TRP A 20 -0.62 10.30 -3.62
CA TRP A 20 -0.34 8.91 -3.31
C TRP A 20 0.52 8.25 -4.41
N TRP A 21 0.19 8.47 -5.68
CA TRP A 21 0.99 7.95 -6.79
C TRP A 21 2.39 8.50 -6.85
N PHE A 22 2.59 9.74 -6.42
CA PHE A 22 3.94 10.29 -6.33
C PHE A 22 4.78 9.45 -5.36
N GLN A 23 4.28 9.17 -4.15
CA GLN A 23 4.97 8.31 -3.18
C GLN A 23 5.19 6.88 -3.71
N VAL A 24 4.20 6.31 -4.41
CA VAL A 24 4.35 4.99 -5.06
C VAL A 24 5.46 5.02 -6.12
N CYS A 25 5.55 6.09 -6.90
CA CYS A 25 6.51 6.24 -7.99
C CYS A 25 7.89 6.74 -7.55
N SER A 26 8.06 7.27 -6.34
CA SER A 26 9.35 7.78 -5.83
C SER A 26 9.93 6.94 -4.69
N GLU A 27 9.10 6.23 -3.93
CA GLU A 27 9.53 5.60 -2.67
C GLU A 27 9.10 4.13 -2.60
N VAL A 28 7.79 3.86 -2.50
CA VAL A 28 7.31 2.56 -1.98
C VAL A 28 7.08 1.48 -3.04
N ALA A 29 7.02 1.84 -4.34
CA ALA A 29 6.75 0.93 -5.46
C ALA A 29 5.63 -0.09 -5.21
N TYR A 30 4.54 0.33 -4.57
CA TYR A 30 3.44 -0.57 -4.20
C TYR A 30 2.58 -0.95 -5.41
N PHE A 31 3.18 -1.67 -6.36
CA PHE A 31 2.60 -2.04 -7.64
C PHE A 31 1.74 -3.28 -7.50
N GLN A 32 0.47 -3.15 -7.89
CA GLN A 32 -0.50 -4.25 -7.89
C GLN A 32 -0.37 -5.08 -9.16
N VAL A 33 0.78 -5.72 -9.34
CA VAL A 33 1.07 -6.58 -10.49
C VAL A 33 0.11 -7.79 -10.52
N ALA A 34 -0.12 -8.35 -11.70
CA ALA A 34 -0.88 -9.59 -11.84
C ALA A 34 -0.11 -10.78 -11.24
N PRO A 35 -0.73 -11.58 -10.37
CA PRO A 35 -0.22 -12.88 -9.98
C PRO A 35 0.05 -13.77 -11.19
N GLN A 36 1.02 -14.70 -11.07
CA GLN A 36 1.40 -15.61 -12.14
C GLN A 36 0.27 -16.57 -12.55
N ASN A 37 -0.52 -17.04 -11.58
CA ASN A 37 -1.59 -18.01 -11.77
C ASN A 37 -2.90 -17.52 -11.15
N ASP A 38 -4.03 -18.03 -11.65
CA ASP A 38 -5.38 -17.85 -11.11
C ASP A 38 -5.79 -16.39 -10.84
N SER A 39 -5.33 -15.47 -11.70
CA SER A 39 -5.69 -14.06 -11.59
C SER A 39 -6.74 -13.64 -12.60
N ILE A 40 -7.70 -12.85 -12.13
CA ILE A 40 -8.60 -12.07 -12.99
C ILE A 40 -7.93 -10.80 -13.57
N ARG A 41 -6.75 -10.42 -13.05
CA ARG A 41 -5.99 -9.26 -13.53
C ARG A 41 -5.20 -9.65 -14.77
N SER A 42 -5.22 -8.79 -15.80
CA SER A 42 -4.46 -9.02 -17.02
C SER A 42 -2.97 -9.21 -16.71
N SER A 43 -2.36 -10.25 -17.29
CA SER A 43 -0.91 -10.50 -17.19
C SER A 43 -0.05 -9.36 -17.76
N LYS A 44 -0.64 -8.44 -18.53
CA LYS A 44 0.03 -7.22 -19.02
C LYS A 44 0.23 -6.16 -17.94
N ILE A 45 -0.44 -6.28 -16.79
CA ILE A 45 -0.26 -5.40 -15.64
C ILE A 45 0.91 -5.94 -14.81
N ASP A 46 2.12 -5.72 -15.32
CA ASP A 46 3.37 -6.12 -14.69
C ASP A 46 4.11 -4.91 -14.08
N THR A 47 5.32 -5.12 -13.58
CA THR A 47 6.15 -4.04 -13.02
C THR A 47 6.46 -2.97 -14.06
N ARG A 48 6.72 -3.37 -15.32
CA ARG A 48 7.06 -2.43 -16.39
C ARG A 48 5.88 -1.50 -16.71
N TYR A 49 4.67 -2.03 -16.76
CA TYR A 49 3.45 -1.23 -16.93
C TYR A 49 3.36 -0.10 -15.90
N HIS A 50 3.65 -0.40 -14.62
CA HIS A 50 3.60 0.61 -13.55
C HIS A 50 4.73 1.63 -13.65
N LEU A 51 5.94 1.20 -14.01
CA LEU A 51 7.07 2.11 -14.22
C LEU A 51 6.83 3.05 -15.41
N ASP A 52 6.28 2.53 -16.50
CA ASP A 52 5.89 3.32 -17.67
C ASP A 52 4.79 4.32 -17.31
N LEU A 53 3.84 3.93 -16.45
CA LEU A 53 2.82 4.82 -15.91
C LEU A 53 3.43 5.94 -15.05
N CYS A 54 4.36 5.62 -14.15
CA CYS A 54 5.06 6.60 -13.32
C CYS A 54 5.79 7.65 -14.17
N LYS A 55 6.53 7.19 -15.17
CA LYS A 55 7.23 8.07 -16.12
C LYS A 55 6.25 8.95 -16.91
N ASP A 56 5.14 8.39 -17.37
CA ASP A 56 4.13 9.15 -18.13
C ASP A 56 3.44 10.24 -17.30
N ILE A 57 3.28 10.02 -15.98
CA ILE A 57 2.57 10.94 -15.08
C ILE A 57 3.50 12.01 -14.47
N PHE A 58 4.74 11.64 -14.12
CA PHE A 58 5.65 12.49 -13.34
C PHE A 58 6.91 12.90 -14.10
N GLY A 59 7.11 12.37 -15.30
CA GLY A 59 8.27 12.66 -16.15
C GLY A 59 9.48 11.78 -15.86
N ASP A 60 10.55 12.02 -16.62
CA ASP A 60 11.82 11.35 -16.43
C ASP A 60 12.46 11.73 -15.09
N GLY A 61 13.07 10.74 -14.42
CA GLY A 61 13.74 10.92 -13.13
C GLY A 61 12.91 10.58 -11.90
N VAL A 62 11.59 10.40 -12.05
CA VAL A 62 10.74 9.85 -10.97
C VAL A 62 10.68 8.34 -11.12
N TYR A 63 11.45 7.66 -10.25
CA TYR A 63 11.55 6.21 -10.19
C TYR A 63 11.66 5.79 -8.73
N PRO A 64 11.01 4.68 -8.31
CA PRO A 64 10.97 4.35 -6.89
C PRO A 64 12.31 3.85 -6.36
N ASP A 65 12.84 4.52 -5.34
CA ASP A 65 14.01 4.05 -4.58
C ASP A 65 13.56 3.24 -3.35
N VAL A 66 13.09 2.02 -3.62
CA VAL A 66 12.65 1.09 -2.58
C VAL A 66 13.77 0.69 -1.62
N ALA A 67 15.03 0.77 -2.05
CA ALA A 67 16.17 0.42 -1.20
C ALA A 67 16.38 1.48 -0.13
N ALA A 68 16.33 2.77 -0.51
CA ALA A 68 16.37 3.88 0.43
C ALA A 68 15.18 3.83 1.42
N THR A 69 13.95 3.61 0.94
CA THR A 69 12.77 3.47 1.80
C THR A 69 12.90 2.30 2.77
N ASN A 70 13.32 1.12 2.30
CA ASN A 70 13.50 -0.03 3.18
C ASN A 70 14.65 0.16 4.17
N LEU A 71 15.75 0.83 3.78
CA LEU A 71 16.85 1.16 4.68
C LEU A 71 16.39 2.13 5.77
N TYR A 72 15.62 3.15 5.40
CA TYR A 72 15.12 4.16 6.33
C TYR A 72 14.14 3.58 7.36
N TYR A 73 13.16 2.77 6.93
CA TYR A 73 12.14 2.19 7.82
C TYR A 73 12.51 0.81 8.39
N GLY A 74 13.61 0.21 7.96
CA GLY A 74 14.09 -1.11 8.40
C GLY A 74 13.46 -2.31 7.66
N GLY A 75 12.59 -2.09 6.68
CA GLY A 75 11.94 -3.16 5.91
C GLY A 75 11.25 -4.19 6.82
N THR A 76 11.59 -5.47 6.70
CA THR A 76 11.06 -6.53 7.59
C THR A 76 11.68 -6.53 8.99
N LYS A 77 12.78 -5.80 9.20
CA LYS A 77 13.41 -5.54 10.50
C LYS A 77 13.10 -4.09 10.92
N ILE A 78 11.81 -3.82 11.09
CA ILE A 78 11.23 -2.49 11.34
C ILE A 78 12.07 -1.70 12.35
N ALA A 79 12.49 -0.50 11.96
CA ALA A 79 13.29 0.41 12.77
C ALA A 79 12.39 1.18 13.76
N GLY A 80 11.76 0.46 14.70
CA GLY A 80 10.84 1.02 15.68
C GLY A 80 10.64 0.13 16.91
N SER A 81 9.95 0.66 17.92
CA SER A 81 9.60 -0.08 19.14
C SER A 81 8.27 0.42 19.71
N LYS A 82 7.61 -0.39 20.54
CA LYS A 82 6.32 -0.05 21.18
C LYS A 82 5.20 0.21 20.17
N ILE A 83 5.15 -0.62 19.12
CA ILE A 83 4.15 -0.54 18.04
C ILE A 83 3.29 -1.79 18.09
N VAL A 84 1.97 -1.62 18.16
CA VAL A 84 1.01 -2.71 18.01
C VAL A 84 0.55 -2.77 16.56
N PHE A 85 0.69 -3.93 15.92
CA PHE A 85 0.22 -4.16 14.56
C PHE A 85 -1.10 -4.93 14.60
N THR A 86 -2.19 -4.31 14.14
CA THR A 86 -3.49 -4.97 13.98
C THR A 86 -3.73 -5.26 12.51
N ASN A 87 -4.32 -6.42 12.23
CA ASN A 87 -4.61 -6.87 10.87
C ASN A 87 -5.99 -7.51 10.81
N GLY A 88 -6.84 -7.08 9.87
CA GLY A 88 -8.11 -7.77 9.59
C GLY A 88 -7.86 -9.15 8.97
N SER A 89 -8.61 -10.17 9.40
CA SER A 89 -8.47 -11.53 8.87
C SER A 89 -8.79 -11.63 7.37
N GLN A 90 -9.63 -10.74 6.85
CA GLN A 90 -10.03 -10.70 5.43
C GLN A 90 -9.42 -9.50 4.68
N ASP A 91 -8.54 -8.73 5.32
CA ASP A 91 -7.87 -7.60 4.67
C ASP A 91 -6.74 -8.08 3.75
N PRO A 92 -6.81 -7.84 2.42
CA PRO A 92 -5.71 -8.17 1.52
C PRO A 92 -4.42 -7.40 1.87
N TRP A 93 -4.54 -6.21 2.47
CA TRP A 93 -3.40 -5.39 2.88
C TRP A 93 -2.60 -5.98 4.05
N ARG A 94 -3.17 -6.95 4.79
CA ARG A 94 -2.47 -7.57 5.93
C ARG A 94 -1.09 -8.09 5.54
N ARG A 95 -0.92 -8.57 4.30
CA ARG A 95 0.35 -9.14 3.81
C ARG A 95 1.48 -8.11 3.69
N ALA A 96 1.16 -6.82 3.63
CA ALA A 96 2.12 -5.72 3.68
C ALA A 96 2.49 -5.30 5.11
N SER A 97 1.78 -5.83 6.12
CA SER A 97 2.02 -5.55 7.54
C SER A 97 2.91 -6.62 8.18
N LYS A 98 3.30 -6.39 9.45
CA LYS A 98 3.99 -7.38 10.27
C LYS A 98 3.04 -8.51 10.63
N GLN A 99 3.33 -9.73 10.15
CA GLN A 99 2.52 -10.93 10.44
C GLN A 99 3.01 -11.71 11.68
N THR A 100 4.30 -11.65 11.99
CA THR A 100 4.89 -12.37 13.12
C THR A 100 5.03 -11.43 14.32
N SER A 101 4.34 -11.77 15.41
CA SER A 101 4.39 -11.04 16.67
C SER A 101 5.77 -11.13 17.34
N SER A 102 6.14 -10.11 18.11
CA SER A 102 7.35 -10.05 18.92
C SER A 102 7.08 -9.29 20.22
N PRO A 103 7.83 -9.52 21.31
CA PRO A 103 7.54 -8.91 22.61
C PRO A 103 7.38 -7.38 22.58
N ASP A 104 8.28 -6.65 21.91
CA ASP A 104 8.24 -5.18 21.85
C ASP A 104 7.36 -4.61 20.74
N MET A 105 6.89 -5.47 19.84
CA MET A 105 6.06 -5.11 18.69
C MET A 105 5.08 -6.24 18.41
N PRO A 106 4.00 -6.37 19.20
CA PRO A 106 3.05 -7.44 19.01
C PRO A 106 2.26 -7.24 17.72
N SER A 107 1.90 -8.36 17.07
CA SER A 107 1.02 -8.37 15.91
C SER A 107 -0.17 -9.29 16.15
N TYR A 108 -1.37 -8.83 15.81
CA TYR A 108 -2.63 -9.53 16.01
C TYR A 108 -3.42 -9.62 14.71
N ILE A 109 -4.07 -10.78 14.51
CA ILE A 109 -5.07 -10.97 13.47
C ILE A 109 -6.45 -10.92 14.11
N ILE A 110 -7.23 -9.92 13.72
CA ILE A 110 -8.60 -9.72 14.17
C ILE A 110 -9.50 -10.58 13.29
N SER A 111 -10.11 -11.60 13.88
CA SER A 111 -10.99 -12.53 13.18
C SER A 111 -12.45 -12.25 13.51
N CYS A 112 -13.21 -11.84 12.49
CA CYS A 112 -14.66 -11.69 12.55
C CYS A 112 -15.27 -11.84 11.14
N HIS A 113 -16.61 -11.81 11.05
CA HIS A 113 -17.30 -11.73 9.76
C HIS A 113 -17.08 -10.35 9.13
N ASN A 114 -16.59 -10.30 7.89
CA ASN A 114 -16.24 -9.07 7.17
C ASN A 114 -15.17 -8.20 7.87
N CYS A 115 -14.23 -8.83 8.59
CA CYS A 115 -13.06 -8.15 9.17
C CYS A 115 -12.04 -7.77 8.09
N GLY A 116 -12.35 -6.72 7.34
CA GLY A 116 -11.52 -6.14 6.29
C GLY A 116 -10.58 -5.04 6.79
N HIS A 117 -10.41 -4.00 5.98
CA HIS A 117 -9.43 -2.95 6.21
C HIS A 117 -9.81 -2.00 7.36
N GLY A 118 -8.91 -1.92 8.36
CA GLY A 118 -9.01 -1.00 9.50
C GLY A 118 -10.26 -1.20 10.37
N THR A 119 -10.78 -2.43 10.47
CA THR A 119 -12.03 -2.71 11.21
C THR A 119 -11.95 -2.33 12.68
N ASP A 120 -10.79 -2.47 13.31
CA ASP A 120 -10.50 -2.04 14.69
C ASP A 120 -10.59 -0.54 14.94
N LEU A 121 -10.36 0.26 13.90
CA LEU A 121 -10.42 1.73 14.00
C LEU A 121 -11.81 2.29 13.71
N ARG A 122 -12.76 1.44 13.29
CA ARG A 122 -14.15 1.85 13.13
C ARG A 122 -14.82 1.91 14.49
N GLY A 123 -15.61 2.96 14.72
CA GLY A 123 -16.52 2.99 15.86
C GLY A 123 -17.46 1.79 15.84
N CYS A 124 -17.94 1.35 17.00
CA CYS A 124 -18.84 0.19 17.13
C CYS A 124 -20.02 0.31 16.16
N PRO A 125 -20.13 -0.51 15.10
CA PRO A 125 -21.25 -0.47 14.17
C PRO A 125 -22.55 -1.03 14.79
N GLN A 126 -22.53 -1.39 16.08
CA GLN A 126 -23.65 -1.92 16.84
C GLN A 126 -23.89 -1.22 18.20
N SER A 127 -23.37 -0.01 18.39
CA SER A 127 -24.02 0.86 19.38
C SER A 127 -25.34 1.33 18.75
N PRO A 128 -26.48 1.25 19.45
CA PRO A 128 -27.68 2.00 19.08
C PRO A 128 -27.36 3.48 18.87
#